data_AF-A0A7S2C454-F1
#
_entry.id   AF-A0A7S2C454-F1
#
_cell.length_a   1.000
_cell.length_b   1.000
_cell.length_c   1.000
_cell.angle_alpha   90.00
_cell.angle_beta   90.00
_cell.angle_gamma   90.00
#
_symmetry.space_group_name_H-M   'P 1'
#
loop_
_entity.id
_entity.type
_entity.pdbx_description
1 polymer ?
#
loop_
_entity_poly.entity_id
_entity_poly.type
_entity_poly.pdbx_seq_one_letter_code
_entity_poly.pdbx_strand_id
1 'polypeptide(L)'
;EDCDPATTRRMVRLYGEWQTEPWSPPIVVDGKVPRNEYGNYEMWDGNIKLLPPGSEWIRLPQVAGVARALGLDYVPALTGFGRSNGRARPQVDGVLVVAGHAELLREAHTSWMAERTRKANAKRDRKIVIGWERLVRGLLTRERLRSEYGTISGGGACSSSRSKKVKSQSSQGSNHHGTAERPITELG
;
A
#
# COMPACT_ATOMS: atom_id res chain seq x y z
N GLU A 1 48.19 -14.35 -21.30
CA GLU A 1 46.72 -14.35 -21.48
C GLU A 1 46.15 -13.38 -20.47
N ASP A 2 45.98 -12.14 -20.91
CA ASP A 2 45.58 -11.02 -20.05
C ASP A 2 44.07 -11.04 -19.83
N CYS A 3 43.67 -11.09 -18.57
CA CYS A 3 42.27 -11.09 -18.14
C CYS A 3 41.83 -9.63 -17.91
N ASP A 4 40.94 -9.13 -18.77
CA ASP A 4 40.33 -7.81 -18.66
C ASP A 4 39.45 -7.72 -17.39
N PRO A 5 39.72 -6.82 -16.43
CA PRO A 5 38.98 -6.74 -15.16
C PRO A 5 37.52 -6.30 -15.32
N ALA A 6 37.12 -5.77 -16.48
CA ALA A 6 35.77 -5.27 -16.72
C ALA A 6 34.74 -6.38 -17.00
N THR A 7 35.17 -7.60 -17.34
CA THR A 7 34.28 -8.74 -17.63
C THR A 7 34.63 -9.95 -16.76
N THR A 8 34.70 -9.76 -15.43
CA THR A 8 34.74 -10.91 -14.52
C THR A 8 33.38 -11.60 -14.56
N ARG A 9 33.24 -12.62 -15.42
CA ARG A 9 32.13 -13.56 -15.42
C ARG A 9 32.02 -14.14 -14.00
N ARG A 10 31.06 -13.66 -13.20
CA ARG A 10 30.88 -14.12 -11.81
C ARG A 10 30.67 -15.63 -11.83
N MET A 11 31.68 -16.38 -11.40
CA MET A 11 31.58 -17.82 -11.25
C MET A 11 30.73 -18.12 -10.01
N VAL A 12 29.60 -18.79 -10.21
CA VAL A 12 28.71 -19.24 -9.13
C VAL A 12 28.99 -20.71 -8.88
N ARG A 13 29.26 -21.06 -7.61
CA ARG A 13 29.41 -22.47 -7.20
C ARG A 13 28.05 -23.14 -7.21
N LEU A 14 27.98 -24.33 -7.79
CA LEU A 14 26.79 -25.18 -7.80
C LEU A 14 27.03 -26.34 -6.83
N TYR A 15 25.98 -26.74 -6.11
CA TYR A 15 26.04 -27.79 -5.10
C TYR A 15 24.96 -28.84 -5.40
N GLY A 16 25.27 -30.10 -5.14
CA GLY A 16 24.28 -31.18 -5.17
C GLY A 16 23.49 -31.24 -3.86
N GLU A 17 22.30 -31.83 -3.90
CA GLU A 17 21.43 -31.98 -2.71
C GLU A 17 22.13 -32.73 -1.56
N TRP A 18 22.97 -33.72 -1.89
CA TRP A 18 23.80 -34.47 -0.93
C TRP A 18 24.83 -33.62 -0.17
N GLN A 19 25.09 -32.39 -0.63
CA GLN A 19 25.99 -31.42 0.03
C GLN A 19 25.22 -30.43 0.90
N THR A 20 23.88 -30.51 0.94
CA THR A 20 23.02 -29.57 1.65
C THR A 20 22.27 -30.25 2.77
N GLU A 21 21.95 -29.49 3.80
CA GLU A 21 21.15 -29.95 4.95
C GLU A 21 19.86 -29.12 5.03
N PRO A 22 18.74 -29.73 5.48
CA PRO A 22 17.52 -28.98 5.74
C PRO A 22 17.76 -27.89 6.79
N TRP A 23 17.42 -26.66 6.44
CA TRP A 23 17.58 -25.53 7.35
C TRP A 23 16.54 -25.56 8.47
N SER A 24 16.97 -25.26 9.71
CA SER A 24 16.12 -25.17 10.89
C SER A 24 16.10 -23.75 11.45
N PRO A 25 14.92 -23.16 11.73
CA PRO A 25 14.81 -21.79 12.21
C PRO A 25 15.28 -21.62 13.66
N PRO A 26 15.88 -20.46 14.01
CA PRO A 26 16.19 -20.12 15.38
C PRO A 26 14.91 -19.96 16.22
N ILE A 27 14.97 -20.40 17.48
CA ILE A 27 13.84 -20.31 18.43
C ILE A 27 13.69 -18.87 18.93
N VAL A 28 12.46 -18.47 19.26
CA VAL A 28 12.18 -17.21 19.95
C VAL A 28 12.75 -17.25 21.37
N VAL A 29 13.68 -16.34 21.70
CA VAL A 29 14.30 -16.21 23.02
C VAL A 29 13.85 -14.89 23.65
N ASP A 30 13.54 -14.91 24.95
CA ASP A 30 13.12 -13.73 25.74
C ASP A 30 11.91 -12.96 25.16
N GLY A 31 11.02 -13.66 24.47
CA GLY A 31 9.86 -13.04 23.83
C GLY A 31 10.24 -12.08 22.68
N LYS A 32 11.41 -12.25 22.08
CA LYS A 32 11.86 -11.49 20.90
C LYS A 32 12.00 -12.41 19.70
N VAL A 33 11.42 -11.98 18.59
CA VAL A 33 11.51 -12.73 17.34
C VAL A 33 12.89 -12.46 16.70
N PRO A 34 13.61 -13.48 16.23
CA PRO A 34 14.90 -13.32 15.57
C PRO A 34 14.81 -12.40 14.34
N ARG A 35 15.87 -11.61 14.09
CA ARG A 35 15.94 -10.64 12.99
C ARG A 35 17.22 -10.82 12.20
N ASN A 36 17.15 -10.62 10.88
CA ASN A 36 18.32 -10.45 10.04
C ASN A 36 18.93 -9.04 10.22
N GLU A 37 20.06 -8.78 9.57
CA GLU A 37 20.75 -7.47 9.59
C GLU A 37 19.88 -6.31 9.10
N TYR A 38 18.88 -6.61 8.27
CA TYR A 38 17.92 -5.65 7.72
C TYR A 38 16.69 -5.43 8.61
N GLY A 39 16.60 -6.11 9.77
CA GLY A 39 15.49 -6.01 10.70
C GLY A 39 14.22 -6.76 10.29
N ASN A 40 14.30 -7.66 9.30
CA ASN A 40 13.21 -8.53 8.85
C ASN A 40 13.50 -9.99 9.19
N TYR A 41 12.51 -10.85 9.01
CA TYR A 41 12.69 -12.30 9.08
C TYR A 41 12.42 -12.93 7.72
N GLU A 42 13.32 -13.79 7.27
CA GLU A 42 13.28 -14.39 5.94
C GLU A 42 12.53 -15.72 5.99
N MET A 43 11.39 -15.77 5.30
CA MET A 43 10.53 -16.95 5.21
C MET A 43 10.09 -17.13 3.75
N TRP A 44 10.93 -17.80 2.97
CA TRP A 44 10.72 -17.97 1.53
C TRP A 44 9.39 -18.63 1.19
N ASP A 45 8.69 -18.05 0.22
CA ASP A 45 7.40 -18.48 -0.31
C ASP A 45 6.29 -18.66 0.76
N GLY A 46 6.45 -18.02 1.93
CA GLY A 46 5.51 -18.19 3.03
C GLY A 46 5.54 -19.60 3.65
N ASN A 47 6.67 -20.31 3.55
CA ASN A 47 6.80 -21.65 4.10
C ASN A 47 6.72 -21.63 5.64
N ILE A 48 5.66 -22.24 6.18
CA ILE A 48 5.41 -22.34 7.63
C ILE A 48 6.56 -23.07 8.36
N LYS A 49 7.28 -23.97 7.68
CA LYS A 49 8.43 -24.68 8.24
C LYS A 49 9.61 -23.78 8.60
N LEU A 50 9.71 -22.60 7.99
CA LEU A 50 10.76 -21.63 8.26
C LEU A 50 10.39 -20.70 9.43
N LEU A 51 9.19 -20.83 9.99
CA LEU A 51 8.71 -20.00 11.08
C LEU A 51 9.47 -20.32 12.38
N PRO A 52 10.00 -19.32 13.10
CA PRO A 52 10.59 -19.50 14.42
C PRO A 52 9.60 -20.19 15.38
N PRO A 53 9.97 -21.29 16.03
CA PRO A 53 9.15 -21.90 17.06
C PRO A 53 8.82 -20.88 18.16
N GLY A 54 7.54 -20.79 18.55
CA GLY A 54 7.04 -19.81 19.52
C GLY A 54 6.65 -18.45 18.92
N SER A 55 6.79 -18.29 17.60
CA SER A 55 6.23 -17.14 16.87
C SER A 55 5.01 -17.55 16.04
N GLU A 56 4.19 -16.56 15.70
CA GLU A 56 3.03 -16.69 14.85
C GLU A 56 3.07 -15.66 13.73
N TRP A 57 2.76 -16.11 12.52
CA TRP A 57 2.72 -15.27 11.33
C TRP A 57 1.33 -14.69 11.10
N ILE A 58 1.22 -13.36 11.13
CA ILE A 58 -0.03 -12.63 10.97
C ILE A 58 -0.02 -11.88 9.65
N ARG A 59 -0.84 -12.37 8.71
CA ARG A 59 -0.98 -11.84 7.34
C ARG A 59 -2.15 -10.87 7.23
N LEU A 60 -2.04 -9.74 7.92
CA LEU A 60 -3.07 -8.71 7.91
C LEU A 60 -2.53 -7.39 7.34
N PRO A 61 -3.34 -6.62 6.60
CA PRO A 61 -2.90 -5.36 6.04
C PRO A 61 -2.57 -4.36 7.15
N GLN A 62 -1.45 -3.64 7.01
CA GLN A 62 -1.03 -2.58 7.94
C GLN A 62 -0.81 -3.01 9.40
N VAL A 63 -0.74 -4.32 9.67
CA VAL A 63 -0.59 -4.87 11.02
C VAL A 63 0.66 -4.38 11.76
N ALA A 64 1.74 -4.08 11.05
CA ALA A 64 2.95 -3.48 11.61
C ALA A 64 2.67 -2.14 12.32
N GLY A 65 1.72 -1.35 11.82
CA GLY A 65 1.30 -0.10 12.45
C GLY A 65 0.55 -0.32 13.76
N VAL A 66 -0.29 -1.36 13.82
CA VAL A 66 -1.01 -1.76 15.05
C VAL A 66 -0.04 -2.26 16.10
N ALA A 67 0.86 -3.17 15.73
CA ALA A 67 1.85 -3.74 16.64
C ALA A 67 2.72 -2.65 17.27
N ARG A 68 3.14 -1.67 16.45
CA ARG A 68 3.86 -0.48 16.93
C ARG A 68 3.03 0.38 17.88
N ALA A 69 1.74 0.57 17.61
CA ALA A 69 0.86 1.35 18.48
C ALA A 69 0.64 0.67 19.84
N LEU A 70 0.64 -0.66 19.88
CA LEU A 70 0.55 -1.45 21.11
C LEU A 70 1.90 -1.62 21.85
N GLY A 71 3.02 -1.27 21.23
CA GLY A 71 4.36 -1.47 21.80
C GLY A 71 4.79 -2.94 21.84
N LEU A 72 4.22 -3.80 20.99
CA LEU A 72 4.60 -5.21 20.91
C LEU A 72 5.86 -5.39 20.07
N ASP A 73 6.71 -6.35 20.44
CA ASP A 73 7.82 -6.79 19.60
C ASP A 73 7.28 -7.51 18.36
N TYR A 74 7.64 -7.02 17.18
CA TYR A 74 7.22 -7.60 15.91
C TYR A 74 8.36 -7.54 14.90
N VAL A 75 8.32 -8.47 13.93
CA VAL A 75 9.29 -8.52 12.82
C VAL A 75 8.56 -8.63 11.50
N PRO A 76 8.84 -7.79 10.49
CA PRO A 76 8.26 -7.96 9.17
C PRO A 76 8.71 -9.27 8.53
N ALA A 77 7.77 -10.03 7.98
CA ALA A 77 8.07 -11.30 7.30
C ALA A 77 8.37 -11.04 5.82
N LEU A 78 9.61 -11.27 5.42
CA LEU A 78 10.04 -11.21 4.03
C LEU A 78 9.75 -12.57 3.38
N THR A 79 8.76 -12.59 2.50
CA THR A 79 8.32 -13.85 1.85
C THR A 79 8.98 -14.11 0.51
N GLY A 80 9.54 -13.09 -0.12
CA GLY A 80 10.27 -13.26 -1.37
C GLY A 80 10.66 -11.95 -2.00
N PHE A 81 10.89 -11.97 -3.31
CA PHE A 81 11.24 -10.80 -4.10
C PHE A 81 10.32 -10.68 -5.31
N GLY A 82 9.51 -9.64 -5.32
CA GLY A 82 8.69 -9.27 -6.48
C GLY A 82 9.52 -8.51 -7.51
N ARG A 83 9.10 -8.57 -8.78
CA ARG A 83 9.64 -7.72 -9.84
C ARG A 83 8.68 -6.55 -10.07
N SER A 84 9.15 -5.32 -9.93
CA SER A 84 8.38 -4.12 -10.22
C SER A 84 9.24 -3.16 -11.03
N ASN A 85 8.73 -2.68 -12.16
CA ASN A 85 9.43 -1.77 -13.08
C ASN A 85 10.84 -2.26 -13.46
N GLY A 86 10.98 -3.56 -13.75
CA GLY A 86 12.26 -4.18 -14.11
C GLY A 86 13.27 -4.33 -12.98
N ARG A 87 12.93 -3.96 -11.74
CA ARG A 87 13.80 -4.10 -10.56
C ARG A 87 13.22 -5.11 -9.57
N ALA A 88 14.09 -5.87 -8.90
CA ALA A 88 13.70 -6.72 -7.79
C ALA A 88 13.39 -5.86 -6.55
N ARG A 89 12.29 -6.17 -5.86
CA ARG A 89 11.86 -5.50 -4.64
C ARG A 89 11.51 -6.57 -3.59
N PRO A 90 11.90 -6.37 -2.31
CA PRO A 90 11.52 -7.28 -1.25
C PRO A 90 9.99 -7.29 -1.11
N GLN A 91 9.42 -8.49 -1.10
CA GLN A 91 8.01 -8.72 -0.83
C GLN A 91 7.84 -9.02 0.65
N VAL A 92 7.31 -8.06 1.38
CA VAL A 92 6.99 -8.19 2.80
C VAL A 92 5.51 -8.51 2.92
N ASP A 93 5.19 -9.65 3.53
CA ASP A 93 3.82 -10.10 3.75
C ASP A 93 3.57 -10.37 5.23
N GLY A 94 2.85 -9.47 5.88
CA GLY A 94 2.50 -9.59 7.30
C GLY A 94 3.68 -9.37 8.25
N VAL A 95 3.48 -9.80 9.50
CA VAL A 95 4.45 -9.70 10.59
C VAL A 95 4.51 -11.00 11.38
N LEU A 96 5.66 -11.26 11.98
CA LEU A 96 5.88 -12.27 13.00
C LEU A 96 5.80 -11.62 14.37
N VAL A 97 5.08 -12.27 15.28
CA VAL A 97 4.93 -11.86 16.68
C VAL A 97 5.05 -13.11 17.56
N VAL A 98 5.42 -12.95 18.82
CA VAL A 98 5.34 -14.04 19.81
C VAL A 98 3.91 -14.57 19.89
N ALA A 99 3.73 -15.88 19.94
CA ALA A 99 2.42 -16.53 19.92
C ALA A 99 1.44 -15.98 20.99
N GLY A 100 1.93 -15.65 22.19
CA GLY A 100 1.10 -15.10 23.27
C GLY A 100 0.47 -13.72 22.98
N HIS A 101 1.03 -12.93 22.06
CA HIS A 101 0.49 -11.62 21.71
C HIS A 101 -0.31 -11.62 20.40
N ALA A 102 -0.40 -12.77 19.72
CA ALA A 102 -1.00 -12.84 18.39
C ALA A 102 -2.49 -12.49 18.42
N GLU A 103 -3.23 -13.00 19.41
CA GLU A 103 -4.65 -12.73 19.54
C GLU A 103 -4.93 -11.27 19.89
N LEU A 104 -4.17 -10.71 20.84
CA LEU A 104 -4.25 -9.29 21.19
C LEU A 104 -4.03 -8.39 19.96
N LEU A 105 -3.04 -8.73 19.12
CA LEU A 105 -2.75 -7.99 17.91
C LEU A 105 -3.88 -8.10 16.87
N ARG A 106 -4.53 -9.26 16.75
CA ARG A 106 -5.69 -9.45 15.86
C ARG A 106 -6.88 -8.61 16.30
N GLU A 107 -7.21 -8.62 17.59
CA GLU A 107 -8.31 -7.81 18.14
C GLU A 107 -8.04 -6.31 18.02
N ALA A 108 -6.82 -5.87 18.32
CA ALA A 108 -6.43 -4.49 18.12
C ALA A 108 -6.45 -4.09 16.64
N HIS A 109 -6.14 -5.02 15.73
CA HIS A 109 -6.20 -4.76 14.30
C HIS A 109 -7.63 -4.57 13.82
N THR A 110 -8.57 -5.43 14.23
CA THR A 110 -9.97 -5.32 13.83
C THR A 110 -10.59 -3.99 14.28
N SER A 111 -10.37 -3.61 15.55
CA SER A 111 -10.82 -2.33 16.09
C SER A 111 -10.18 -1.13 15.38
N TRP A 112 -8.88 -1.18 15.10
CA TRP A 112 -8.17 -0.11 14.38
C TRP A 112 -8.69 0.07 12.95
N MET A 113 -8.92 -1.04 12.24
CA MET A 113 -9.46 -1.02 10.88
C MET A 113 -10.89 -0.50 10.84
N ALA A 114 -11.72 -0.86 11.83
CA ALA A 114 -13.08 -0.34 11.97
C ALA A 114 -13.08 1.19 12.15
N GLU A 115 -12.25 1.70 13.07
CA GLU A 115 -12.18 3.15 13.32
C GLU A 115 -11.61 3.91 12.12
N ARG A 116 -10.61 3.35 11.44
CA ARG A 116 -10.06 3.93 10.21
C ARG A 116 -11.11 4.01 9.11
N THR A 117 -11.91 2.96 8.94
CA THR A 117 -13.02 2.92 7.97
C THR A 117 -14.09 3.95 8.33
N ARG A 118 -14.48 4.04 9.60
CA ARG A 118 -15.42 5.05 10.10
C ARG A 118 -14.96 6.46 9.80
N LYS A 119 -13.69 6.80 10.09
CA LYS A 119 -13.10 8.12 9.78
C LYS A 119 -13.06 8.40 8.27
N ALA A 120 -12.78 7.39 7.46
CA ALA A 120 -12.76 7.54 6.00
C ALA A 120 -14.16 7.80 5.42
N ASN A 121 -15.17 7.09 5.93
CA ASN A 121 -16.57 7.28 5.54
C ASN A 121 -17.06 8.67 5.96
N ALA A 122 -16.84 9.08 7.21
CA ALA A 122 -17.20 10.42 7.66
C ALA A 122 -16.54 11.54 6.82
N LYS A 123 -15.30 11.35 6.37
CA LYS A 123 -14.65 12.29 5.44
C LYS A 123 -15.27 12.29 4.04
N ARG A 124 -15.71 11.13 3.53
CA ARG A 124 -16.46 11.05 2.26
C ARG A 124 -17.81 11.75 2.39
N ASP A 125 -18.56 11.46 3.43
CA ASP A 125 -19.90 12.02 3.64
C ASP A 125 -19.84 13.54 3.75
N ARG A 126 -18.87 14.09 4.48
CA ARG A 126 -18.63 15.54 4.54
C ARG A 126 -18.39 16.15 3.15
N LYS A 127 -17.60 15.49 2.30
CA LYS A 127 -17.35 15.97 0.93
C LYS A 127 -18.60 15.91 0.07
N ILE A 128 -19.39 14.86 0.23
CA ILE A 128 -20.67 14.69 -0.47
C ILE A 128 -21.60 15.83 -0.09
N VAL A 129 -21.79 16.11 1.20
CA VAL A 129 -22.64 17.19 1.70
C VAL A 129 -22.18 18.56 1.17
N ILE A 130 -20.89 18.89 1.27
CA ILE A 130 -20.35 20.15 0.73
C ILE A 130 -20.56 20.24 -0.79
N GLY A 131 -20.41 19.13 -1.50
CA GLY A 131 -20.67 19.05 -2.94
C GLY A 131 -22.13 19.35 -3.29
N TRP A 132 -23.07 18.75 -2.57
CA TRP A 132 -24.51 19.00 -2.75
C TRP A 132 -24.90 20.42 -2.38
N GLU A 133 -24.37 20.96 -1.29
CA GLU A 133 -24.60 22.34 -0.90
C GLU A 133 -24.16 23.31 -2.00
N ARG A 134 -22.96 23.10 -2.57
CA ARG A 134 -22.45 23.89 -3.69
C ARG A 134 -23.35 23.77 -4.92
N LEU A 135 -23.85 22.57 -5.24
CA LEU A 135 -24.76 22.34 -6.36
C LEU A 135 -26.07 23.11 -6.18
N VAL A 136 -26.72 22.96 -5.03
CA VAL A 136 -28.00 23.61 -4.72
C VAL A 136 -27.85 25.13 -4.70
N ARG A 137 -26.81 25.65 -4.04
CA ARG A 137 -26.50 27.10 -4.06
C ARG A 137 -26.26 27.61 -5.49
N GLY A 138 -25.59 26.84 -6.33
CA GLY A 138 -25.40 27.17 -7.75
C GLY A 138 -26.69 27.21 -8.54
N LEU A 139 -27.60 26.25 -8.32
CA LEU A 139 -28.93 26.23 -8.95
C LEU A 139 -29.79 27.43 -8.50
N LEU A 140 -29.84 27.71 -7.19
CA LEU A 140 -30.55 28.87 -6.63
C LEU A 140 -30.02 30.20 -7.19
N THR A 141 -28.70 30.34 -7.26
CA THR A 141 -28.06 31.55 -7.83
C THR A 141 -28.42 31.71 -9.31
N ARG A 142 -28.39 30.61 -10.08
CA ARG A 142 -28.77 30.63 -11.50
C ARG A 142 -30.23 31.04 -11.68
N GLU A 143 -31.13 30.51 -10.85
CA GLU A 143 -32.55 30.85 -10.93
C GLU A 143 -32.80 32.31 -10.54
N ARG A 144 -32.16 32.81 -9.48
CA ARG A 144 -32.22 34.22 -9.09
C ARG A 144 -31.77 35.15 -10.22
N LEU A 145 -30.60 34.87 -10.81
CA LEU A 145 -30.06 35.66 -11.93
C LEU A 145 -31.01 35.63 -13.14
N ARG A 146 -31.63 34.48 -13.42
CA ARG A 146 -32.63 34.36 -14.48
C ARG A 146 -33.89 35.18 -14.17
N SER A 147 -34.33 35.24 -12.92
CA SER A 147 -35.50 36.05 -12.55
C SER A 147 -35.22 37.56 -12.59
N GLU A 148 -34.04 38.00 -12.14
CA GLU A 148 -33.66 39.43 -12.10
C GLU A 148 -33.25 39.97 -13.48
N TYR A 149 -32.63 39.15 -14.32
CA TYR A 149 -32.01 39.60 -15.58
C TYR A 149 -32.49 38.83 -16.84
N GLY A 150 -33.34 37.80 -16.69
CA GLY A 150 -33.76 36.93 -17.79
C GLY A 150 -34.74 37.54 -18.78
N THR A 151 -35.27 38.74 -18.52
CA THR A 151 -36.08 39.54 -19.44
C THR A 151 -35.28 40.49 -20.33
N ILE A 152 -33.96 40.57 -20.19
CA ILE A 152 -33.11 41.34 -21.10
C ILE A 152 -32.85 40.51 -22.37
N SER A 153 -33.90 40.30 -23.18
CA SER A 153 -33.72 40.02 -24.60
C SER A 153 -33.77 41.35 -25.34
N GLY A 154 -32.61 41.94 -25.60
CA GLY A 154 -32.53 43.18 -26.36
C GLY A 154 -31.12 43.75 -26.50
N GLY A 155 -30.17 42.95 -26.99
CA GLY A 155 -28.91 43.46 -27.55
C GLY A 155 -27.79 43.72 -26.53
N GLY A 156 -26.72 42.94 -26.61
CA GLY A 156 -25.49 43.22 -25.87
C GLY A 156 -24.63 41.99 -25.65
N ALA A 157 -23.95 41.53 -26.71
CA ALA A 157 -22.83 40.62 -26.56
C ALA A 157 -21.80 41.23 -25.61
N CYS A 158 -21.45 40.53 -24.53
CA CYS A 158 -20.18 40.76 -23.85
C CYS A 158 -19.54 39.42 -23.48
N SER A 159 -18.38 39.20 -24.08
CA SER A 159 -17.50 38.07 -23.90
C SER A 159 -16.94 38.06 -22.48
N SER A 160 -17.22 37.00 -21.71
CA SER A 160 -16.46 36.76 -20.48
C SER A 160 -15.07 36.22 -20.87
N SER A 161 -14.09 37.12 -20.81
CA SER A 161 -12.68 36.79 -20.94
C SER A 161 -12.29 35.83 -19.80
N ARG A 162 -12.11 34.56 -20.16
CA ARG A 162 -11.54 33.56 -19.27
C ARG A 162 -10.07 33.93 -19.02
N SER A 163 -9.82 34.65 -17.93
CA SER A 163 -8.46 34.93 -17.45
C SER A 163 -7.79 33.61 -17.08
N LYS A 164 -6.98 33.07 -17.99
CA LYS A 164 -6.03 31.99 -17.73
C LYS A 164 -4.97 32.54 -16.77
N LYS A 165 -5.10 32.22 -15.49
CA LYS A 165 -3.99 32.35 -14.54
C LYS A 165 -2.96 31.26 -14.86
N VAL A 166 -1.95 31.63 -15.63
CA VAL A 166 -0.74 30.82 -15.81
C VAL A 166 -0.05 30.75 -14.45
N LYS A 167 0.00 29.55 -13.86
CA LYS A 167 0.92 29.24 -12.76
C LYS A 167 2.06 28.43 -13.35
N SER A 168 3.20 29.10 -13.55
CA SER A 168 4.47 28.43 -13.77
C SER A 168 4.85 27.71 -12.48
N GLN A 169 5.10 26.40 -12.57
CA GLN A 169 6.11 25.71 -11.76
C GLN A 169 6.37 24.30 -12.32
N SER A 170 7.59 24.17 -12.83
CA SER A 170 8.46 22.99 -12.96
C SER A 170 7.89 21.59 -12.73
N SER A 171 8.01 20.78 -13.79
CA SER A 171 8.47 19.38 -13.82
C SER A 171 8.55 18.60 -12.50
N GLN A 172 7.78 17.51 -12.40
CA GLN A 172 8.30 16.14 -12.25
C GLN A 172 7.17 15.07 -12.24
N GLY A 173 7.28 14.11 -13.15
CA GLY A 173 7.07 12.67 -12.88
C GLY A 173 5.65 12.14 -12.62
N SER A 174 5.01 11.66 -13.69
CA SER A 174 3.82 10.79 -13.70
C SER A 174 4.11 9.37 -13.17
N ASN A 175 3.16 8.74 -12.45
CA ASN A 175 2.50 7.51 -12.94
C ASN A 175 1.32 7.06 -12.05
N HIS A 176 0.13 7.06 -12.67
CA HIS A 176 -1.04 6.33 -12.22
C HIS A 176 -1.01 4.90 -12.78
N HIS A 177 -1.22 3.90 -11.93
CA HIS A 177 -1.70 2.59 -12.33
C HIS A 177 -3.23 2.64 -12.36
N GLY A 178 -3.80 2.54 -13.56
CA GLY A 178 -5.20 2.19 -13.78
C GLY A 178 -5.35 0.68 -13.74
N THR A 179 -6.17 0.19 -12.82
CA THR A 179 -6.62 -1.20 -12.76
C THR A 179 -7.58 -1.43 -13.92
N ALA A 180 -7.21 -2.30 -14.86
CA ALA A 180 -8.12 -2.83 -15.86
C ALA A 180 -8.65 -4.17 -15.34
N GLU A 181 -9.94 -4.20 -14.99
CA GLU A 181 -10.69 -5.44 -14.79
C GLU A 181 -10.82 -6.15 -16.15
N ARG A 182 -10.57 -7.46 -16.17
CA ARG A 182 -10.79 -8.32 -17.34
C ARG A 182 -12.11 -9.09 -17.16
N PRO A 183 -12.93 -9.23 -18.22
CA PRO A 183 -14.15 -10.03 -18.18
C PRO A 183 -13.86 -11.53 -18.19
N ILE A 184 -14.73 -12.26 -17.52
CA ILE A 184 -14.79 -13.72 -17.44
C ILE A 184 -15.27 -14.26 -18.79
N THR A 185 -14.49 -15.15 -19.41
CA THR A 185 -14.96 -16.00 -20.50
C THR A 185 -15.14 -17.43 -19.99
N GLU A 186 -16.38 -17.92 -20.09
CA GLU A 186 -16.74 -19.33 -19.99
C GLU A 186 -16.15 -20.15 -21.15
N LEU A 187 -15.66 -21.33 -20.83
CA LEU A 187 -15.65 -22.57 -21.62
C LEU A 187 -15.60 -23.70 -20.55
N GLY A 188 -16.46 -24.71 -20.54
CA GLY A 188 -16.78 -25.64 -21.63
C GLY A 188 -16.34 -27.01 -21.16
#